data_AF-A0A8C0U1H0-F1
#
_entry.id   AF-A0A8C0U1H0-F1
#
_cell.length_a   1.000
_cell.length_b   1.000
_cell.length_c   1.000
_cell.angle_alpha   90.00
_cell.angle_beta   90.00
_cell.angle_gamma   90.00
#
_symmetry.space_group_name_H-M   'P 1'
#
loop_
_entity.id
_entity.type
_entity.pdbx_description
1 polymer ?
#
loop_
_entity_poly.entity_id
_entity_poly.type
_entity_poly.pdbx_seq_one_letter_code
_entity_poly.pdbx_strand_id
1 'polypeptide(L)'
;LTAPQNLESRARYVRDTWARRCNVAVFVSSEPAPHFPAVGLGVAEGRGQLYRKTIRALQYVHRQHRASADWFLKADDDTFVVLDNLRWLLAAHPPHGPDLPSTAVIPLPWPWPPARSPHVSLWSLCPKCSRGVP
;
A
#
# COMPACT_ATOMS: atom_id res chain seq x y z
N LEU A 1 -3.19 6.88 0.91
CA LEU A 1 -4.55 7.13 0.37
C LEU A 1 -4.93 8.56 0.69
N THR A 2 -5.60 9.26 -0.24
CA THR A 2 -5.87 10.70 -0.11
C THR A 2 -7.15 11.10 -0.87
N ALA A 3 -7.40 12.41 -0.98
CA ALA A 3 -8.48 13.04 -1.73
C ALA A 3 -7.92 14.28 -2.48
N PRO A 4 -8.53 14.75 -3.58
CA PRO A 4 -7.99 15.82 -4.42
C PRO A 4 -7.62 17.10 -3.64
N GLN A 5 -8.46 17.52 -2.71
CA GLN A 5 -8.26 18.68 -1.85
C GLN A 5 -7.12 18.52 -0.81
N ASN A 6 -6.66 17.29 -0.56
CA ASN A 6 -5.58 16.98 0.37
C ASN A 6 -4.19 16.88 -0.30
N LEU A 7 -4.10 16.95 -1.63
CA LEU A 7 -2.85 16.68 -2.36
C LEU A 7 -1.74 17.68 -2.00
N GLU A 8 -2.01 18.98 -2.15
CA GLU A 8 -1.05 20.04 -1.84
C GLU A 8 -0.98 20.40 -0.35
N SER A 9 -2.05 20.15 0.40
CA SER A 9 -2.12 20.47 1.84
C SER A 9 -1.55 19.38 2.73
N ARG A 10 -1.46 18.12 2.25
CA ARG A 10 -1.00 16.97 3.04
C ARG A 10 -0.13 15.99 2.25
N ALA A 11 -0.61 15.47 1.12
CA ALA A 11 0.05 14.37 0.42
C ALA A 11 1.46 14.73 -0.08
N ARG A 12 1.73 16.01 -0.42
CA ARG A 12 3.08 16.50 -0.72
C ARG A 12 4.06 16.33 0.43
N TYR A 13 3.64 16.55 1.68
CA TYR A 13 4.54 16.38 2.82
C TYR A 13 4.85 14.91 3.06
N VAL A 14 3.90 13.99 2.83
CA VAL A 14 4.15 12.55 2.81
C VAL A 14 5.16 12.19 1.70
N ARG A 15 4.95 12.68 0.48
CA ARG A 15 5.83 12.52 -0.70
C ARG A 15 7.25 13.00 -0.43
N ASP A 16 7.40 14.18 0.17
CA ASP A 16 8.68 14.88 0.30
C ASP A 16 9.45 14.50 1.57
N THR A 17 8.80 13.81 2.53
CA THR A 17 9.43 13.28 3.74
C THR A 17 9.58 11.76 3.70
N TRP A 18 8.75 11.00 4.41
CA TRP A 18 9.00 9.59 4.68
C TRP A 18 8.78 8.69 3.47
N ALA A 19 7.89 9.02 2.53
CA ALA A 19 7.67 8.20 1.34
C ALA A 19 8.88 8.15 0.40
N ARG A 20 9.81 9.11 0.49
CA ARG A 20 11.12 9.07 -0.22
C ARG A 20 11.99 7.88 0.19
N ARG A 21 11.73 7.30 1.36
CA ARG A 21 12.43 6.10 1.85
C ARG A 21 11.71 4.80 1.46
N CYS A 22 10.54 4.85 0.82
CA CYS A 22 9.90 3.67 0.24
C CYS A 22 10.65 3.20 -1.01
N ASN A 23 10.69 1.88 -1.25
CA ASN A 23 11.21 1.32 -2.50
C ASN A 23 10.27 1.62 -3.69
N VAL A 24 8.95 1.64 -3.46
CA VAL A 24 7.92 2.13 -4.38
C VAL A 24 6.89 2.89 -3.55
N ALA A 25 6.50 4.09 -3.98
CA ALA A 25 5.44 4.88 -3.36
C ALA A 25 4.34 5.19 -4.39
N VAL A 26 3.10 4.78 -4.11
CA VAL A 26 1.94 5.01 -4.97
C VAL A 26 0.95 5.91 -4.24
N PHE A 27 0.75 7.12 -4.74
CA PHE A 27 -0.30 8.02 -4.25
C PHE A 27 -1.61 7.71 -4.97
N VAL A 28 -2.71 7.69 -4.22
CA VAL A 28 -3.99 7.17 -4.70
C VAL A 28 -5.13 8.05 -4.23
N SER A 29 -5.94 8.52 -5.19
CA SER A 29 -6.99 9.51 -5.07
C SER A 29 -8.31 8.99 -5.68
N SER A 30 -9.42 9.69 -5.49
CA SER A 30 -10.65 9.49 -6.26
C SER A 30 -10.44 9.82 -7.74
N GLU A 31 -9.85 11.00 -7.99
CA GLU A 31 -9.63 11.61 -9.29
C GLU A 31 -8.12 11.81 -9.56
N PRO A 32 -7.66 11.78 -10.83
CA PRO A 32 -6.28 12.06 -11.19
C PRO A 32 -5.95 13.55 -11.03
N ALA A 33 -4.67 13.88 -10.80
CA ALA A 33 -4.23 15.25 -10.56
C ALA A 33 -3.17 15.71 -11.59
N PRO A 34 -3.29 16.89 -12.22
CA PRO A 34 -2.32 17.34 -13.22
C PRO A 34 -0.91 17.60 -12.68
N HIS A 35 -0.81 18.08 -11.43
CA HIS A 35 0.44 18.56 -10.83
C HIS A 35 1.00 17.62 -9.75
N PHE A 36 0.35 16.48 -9.51
CA PHE A 36 0.72 15.55 -8.43
C PHE A 36 0.62 14.09 -8.93
N PRO A 37 1.60 13.21 -8.64
CA PRO A 37 1.61 11.82 -9.14
C PRO A 37 0.62 10.90 -8.39
N ALA A 38 -0.67 11.28 -8.37
CA ALA A 38 -1.75 10.52 -7.75
C ALA A 38 -2.57 9.76 -8.81
N VAL A 39 -2.69 8.45 -8.61
CA VAL A 39 -3.57 7.57 -9.40
C VAL A 39 -5.02 7.84 -9.03
N GLY A 40 -5.82 8.32 -9.99
CA GLY A 40 -7.27 8.43 -9.84
C GLY A 40 -7.96 7.08 -9.96
N LEU A 41 -8.77 6.70 -8.96
CA LEU A 41 -9.46 5.40 -8.92
C LEU A 41 -10.84 5.38 -9.56
N GLY A 42 -11.43 6.53 -9.91
CA GLY A 42 -12.81 6.61 -10.42
C GLY A 42 -13.82 6.16 -9.37
N VAL A 43 -13.78 6.77 -8.18
CA VAL A 43 -14.67 6.50 -7.04
C VAL A 43 -15.03 7.81 -6.35
N ALA A 44 -16.27 7.92 -5.86
CA ALA A 44 -16.74 9.11 -5.14
C ALA A 44 -15.97 9.36 -3.82
N GLU A 45 -16.04 10.60 -3.33
CA GLU A 45 -15.44 11.01 -2.07
C GLU A 45 -16.26 10.68 -0.82
N GLY A 46 -15.64 10.87 0.35
CA GLY A 46 -16.30 10.84 1.65
C GLY A 46 -16.12 9.53 2.43
N ARG A 47 -16.41 9.59 3.73
CA ARG A 47 -16.07 8.52 4.70
C ARG A 47 -16.67 7.16 4.36
N GLY A 48 -17.88 7.12 3.81
CA GLY A 48 -18.54 5.88 3.36
C GLY A 48 -17.89 5.22 2.12
N GLN A 49 -17.09 5.96 1.34
CA GLN A 49 -16.41 5.42 0.16
C GLN A 49 -14.99 4.91 0.46
N LEU A 50 -14.48 5.09 1.68
CA LEU A 50 -13.12 4.67 2.09
C LEU A 50 -12.86 3.16 1.87
N TYR A 51 -13.87 2.31 2.08
CA TYR A 51 -13.77 0.88 1.77
C TYR A 51 -13.55 0.65 0.27
N ARG A 52 -14.37 1.27 -0.59
CA ARG A 52 -14.25 1.16 -2.06
C ARG A 52 -12.93 1.75 -2.56
N LYS A 53 -12.49 2.89 -2.03
CA LYS A 53 -11.14 3.46 -2.26
C LYS A 53 -10.05 2.45 -1.91
N THR A 54 -10.12 1.81 -0.74
CA THR A 54 -9.11 0.85 -0.28
C THR A 54 -9.06 -0.40 -1.16
N ILE A 55 -10.21 -0.99 -1.49
CA ILE A 55 -10.27 -2.16 -2.39
C ILE A 55 -9.78 -1.81 -3.81
N ARG A 56 -10.22 -0.67 -4.38
CA ARG A 56 -9.75 -0.21 -5.70
C ARG A 56 -8.25 0.10 -5.72
N ALA A 57 -7.72 0.69 -4.65
CA ALA A 57 -6.28 0.91 -4.46
C ALA A 57 -5.52 -0.42 -4.46
N LEU A 58 -5.87 -1.35 -3.57
CA LEU A 58 -5.23 -2.67 -3.48
C LEU A 58 -5.35 -3.46 -4.80
N GLN A 59 -6.46 -3.34 -5.52
CA GLN A 59 -6.62 -3.93 -6.85
C GLN A 59 -5.71 -3.32 -7.93
N TYR A 60 -5.58 -1.98 -7.99
CA TYR A 60 -4.63 -1.32 -8.88
C TYR A 60 -3.20 -1.77 -8.56
N VAL A 61 -2.87 -1.68 -7.28
CA VAL A 61 -1.56 -1.96 -6.72
C VAL A 61 -1.17 -3.44 -6.92
N HIS A 62 -2.09 -4.39 -6.75
CA HIS A 62 -1.87 -5.80 -7.10
C HIS A 62 -1.65 -5.99 -8.60
N ARG A 63 -2.47 -5.39 -9.48
CA ARG A 63 -2.29 -5.55 -10.95
C ARG A 63 -0.95 -5.01 -11.45
N GLN A 64 -0.52 -3.85 -10.95
CA GLN A 64 0.68 -3.16 -11.44
C GLN A 64 1.97 -3.55 -10.72
N HIS A 65 1.89 -3.97 -9.45
CA HIS A 65 3.07 -4.15 -8.61
C HIS A 65 3.20 -5.54 -7.95
N ARG A 66 2.25 -6.49 -8.08
CA ARG A 66 2.35 -7.82 -7.40
C ARG A 66 3.61 -8.63 -7.69
N ALA A 67 4.29 -8.37 -8.81
CA ALA A 67 5.52 -9.09 -9.18
C ALA A 67 6.78 -8.44 -8.59
N SER A 68 6.70 -7.15 -8.27
CA SER A 68 7.69 -6.43 -7.48
C SER A 68 7.29 -6.43 -6.00
N ALA A 69 6.82 -7.56 -5.42
CA ALA A 69 5.98 -7.48 -4.20
C ALA A 69 5.88 -8.60 -3.12
N ASP A 70 6.46 -8.34 -1.93
CA ASP A 70 6.32 -9.15 -0.69
C ASP A 70 5.43 -8.53 0.46
N TRP A 71 5.55 -7.26 0.90
CA TRP A 71 4.93 -6.55 2.07
C TRP A 71 4.22 -5.12 1.88
N PHE A 72 2.94 -4.94 1.45
CA PHE A 72 2.32 -3.58 1.16
C PHE A 72 2.01 -2.84 2.45
N LEU A 73 2.25 -1.53 2.47
CA LEU A 73 1.79 -0.65 3.54
C LEU A 73 0.67 0.26 3.02
N LYS A 74 -0.52 0.16 3.63
CA LYS A 74 -1.58 1.15 3.45
C LYS A 74 -1.44 2.23 4.53
N ALA A 75 -1.18 3.46 4.11
CA ALA A 75 -1.16 4.67 4.95
C ALA A 75 -2.10 5.73 4.36
N ASP A 76 -2.56 6.68 5.16
CA ASP A 76 -3.37 7.84 4.73
C ASP A 76 -2.53 9.13 4.73
N ASP A 77 -3.09 10.24 4.22
CA ASP A 77 -2.33 11.49 3.99
C ASP A 77 -1.95 12.28 5.25
N ASP A 78 -2.49 11.89 6.41
CA ASP A 78 -2.13 12.37 7.76
C ASP A 78 -1.24 11.37 8.53
N THR A 79 -0.81 10.27 7.90
CA THR A 79 0.05 9.25 8.53
C THR A 79 1.54 9.57 8.36
N PHE A 80 2.34 9.43 9.44
CA PHE A 80 3.80 9.46 9.39
C PHE A 80 4.40 8.10 9.76
N VAL A 81 5.46 7.67 9.05
CA VAL A 81 6.06 6.34 9.23
C VAL A 81 7.59 6.41 9.31
N VAL A 82 8.15 5.85 10.38
CA VAL A 82 9.60 5.59 10.51
C VAL A 82 9.90 4.26 9.83
N LEU A 83 10.15 4.31 8.51
CA LEU A 83 10.30 3.11 7.69
C LEU A 83 11.46 2.21 8.08
N ASP A 84 12.49 2.73 8.74
CA ASP A 84 13.66 1.95 9.13
C ASP A 84 13.36 1.08 10.37
N ASN A 85 12.52 1.58 11.30
CA ASN A 85 11.92 0.76 12.37
C ASN A 85 10.96 -0.29 11.78
N LEU A 86 10.19 0.07 10.74
CA LEU A 86 9.28 -0.87 10.08
C LEU A 86 10.06 -2.00 9.36
N ARG A 87 11.15 -1.66 8.67
CA ARG A 87 12.07 -2.64 8.06
C ARG A 87 12.67 -3.57 9.10
N TRP A 88 13.10 -3.03 10.25
CA TRP A 88 13.63 -3.84 11.35
C TRP A 88 12.60 -4.84 11.90
N LEU A 89 11.35 -4.40 12.10
CA LEU A 89 10.25 -5.27 12.53
C LEU A 89 9.96 -6.37 11.49
N LEU A 90 9.90 -6.01 10.20
CA LEU A 90 9.62 -6.98 9.13
C LEU A 90 10.79 -7.92 8.85
N ALA A 91 12.03 -7.53 9.13
CA ALA A 91 13.21 -8.39 8.95
C ALA A 91 13.20 -9.64 9.85
N ALA A 92 12.48 -9.59 10.98
CA ALA A 92 12.27 -10.75 11.85
C ALA A 92 11.19 -11.73 11.34
N HIS A 93 10.38 -11.34 10.35
CA HIS A 93 9.23 -12.11 9.88
C HIS A 93 9.44 -12.54 8.42
N PRO A 94 9.52 -13.85 8.10
CA PRO A 94 9.56 -14.29 6.70
C PRO A 94 8.18 -14.09 6.04
N PRO A 95 8.09 -13.57 4.80
CA PRO A 95 6.81 -13.24 4.13
C PRO A 95 5.93 -14.47 3.80
N HIS A 96 6.40 -15.68 4.13
CA HIS A 96 5.68 -16.94 3.97
C HIS A 96 5.70 -17.80 5.26
N GLY A 97 5.99 -17.19 6.42
CA GLY A 97 5.89 -17.85 7.72
C GLY A 97 4.44 -17.91 8.25
N PRO A 98 4.15 -18.79 9.22
CA PRO A 98 2.85 -18.85 9.87
C PRO A 98 2.62 -17.62 10.79
N ASP A 99 3.68 -17.09 11.39
CA ASP A 99 3.64 -15.99 12.34
C ASP A 99 3.65 -14.63 11.62
N LEU A 100 2.47 -14.20 11.17
CA LEU A 100 2.25 -12.89 10.55
C LEU A 100 1.80 -11.85 11.59
N PRO A 101 2.54 -10.74 11.79
CA PRO A 101 2.12 -9.69 12.71
C PRO A 101 0.92 -8.93 12.15
N SER A 102 -0.17 -8.84 12.91
CA SER A 102 -1.47 -8.29 12.48
C SER A 102 -1.47 -6.80 12.07
N THR A 103 -0.32 -6.11 12.13
CA THR A 103 -0.18 -4.67 11.96
C THR A 103 0.00 -4.26 10.50
N ALA A 104 -1.05 -4.41 9.69
CA ALA A 104 -1.27 -3.70 8.43
C ALA A 104 -0.17 -3.77 7.34
N VAL A 105 0.76 -4.74 7.42
CA VAL A 105 1.81 -4.97 6.40
C VAL A 105 1.83 -6.43 5.96
N ILE A 106 1.84 -6.65 4.65
CA ILE A 106 1.04 -7.76 4.12
C ILE A 106 1.68 -8.57 2.96
N PRO A 107 1.74 -9.95 2.97
CA PRO A 107 2.07 -10.85 1.82
C PRO A 107 0.97 -11.78 1.26
N LEU A 108 1.02 -12.19 -0.03
CA LEU A 108 0.05 -13.10 -0.71
C LEU A 108 0.69 -14.35 -1.37
N PRO A 109 -0.04 -15.49 -1.35
CA PRO A 109 0.00 -16.50 -2.41
C PRO A 109 -1.38 -16.77 -3.10
N TRP A 110 -1.35 -17.58 -4.17
CA TRP A 110 -2.46 -18.02 -5.05
C TRP A 110 -2.42 -19.57 -5.11
N PRO A 111 -3.50 -20.36 -5.33
CA PRO A 111 -4.75 -20.04 -6.03
C PRO A 111 -6.06 -20.02 -5.20
N TRP A 112 -7.07 -19.30 -5.72
CA TRP A 112 -8.44 -19.32 -5.20
C TRP A 112 -9.52 -19.46 -6.31
N PRO A 113 -10.65 -20.13 -6.03
CA PRO A 113 -11.73 -20.43 -6.99
C PRO A 113 -12.75 -19.27 -7.14
N PRO A 114 -13.74 -19.34 -8.06
CA PRO A 114 -14.70 -18.26 -8.28
C PRO A 114 -15.57 -17.91 -7.06
N ALA A 115 -15.87 -16.62 -6.92
CA ALA A 115 -16.34 -15.99 -5.68
C ALA A 115 -17.77 -16.36 -5.23
N ARG A 116 -17.95 -16.54 -3.91
CA ARG A 116 -19.21 -16.35 -3.15
C ARG A 116 -18.92 -15.84 -1.73
N SER A 117 -19.80 -14.95 -1.24
CA SER A 117 -19.91 -14.47 0.16
C SER A 117 -18.76 -13.62 0.73
N PRO A 118 -19.00 -12.84 1.82
CA PRO A 118 -18.32 -11.57 2.02
C PRO A 118 -17.44 -11.50 3.30
N HIS A 119 -16.22 -12.04 3.25
CA HIS A 119 -15.19 -11.73 4.25
C HIS A 119 -13.93 -11.17 3.57
N VAL A 120 -13.30 -10.18 4.20
CA VAL A 120 -12.23 -9.35 3.59
C VAL A 120 -10.87 -10.03 3.69
N SER A 121 -10.09 -10.08 2.59
CA SER A 121 -8.71 -10.63 2.55
C SER A 121 -7.92 -10.09 1.34
N LEU A 122 -6.76 -9.41 1.53
CA LEU A 122 -5.85 -8.88 0.46
C LEU A 122 -4.46 -8.40 0.99
N TRP A 123 -3.31 -8.82 0.38
CA TRP A 123 -1.90 -8.67 0.89
C TRP A 123 -0.78 -8.40 -0.28
N SER A 124 0.61 -8.49 -0.15
CA SER A 124 1.90 -8.27 -1.05
C SER A 124 2.70 -6.87 -1.09
N LEU A 125 4.05 -6.60 -1.41
CA LEU A 125 4.92 -5.32 -1.82
C LEU A 125 6.51 -5.36 -1.61
N CYS A 126 7.34 -4.96 -2.59
CA CYS A 126 8.81 -5.06 -2.69
C CYS A 126 9.38 -6.51 -2.65
N PRO A 127 10.22 -6.95 -3.63
CA PRO A 127 10.67 -8.34 -3.71
C PRO A 127 12.12 -8.54 -3.25
N LYS A 128 12.47 -9.78 -2.87
CA LYS A 128 13.82 -10.39 -2.96
C LYS A 128 15.02 -9.43 -2.80
N CYS A 129 15.35 -9.03 -1.57
CA CYS A 129 16.73 -8.70 -1.24
C CYS A 129 17.59 -9.98 -1.33
N SER A 130 18.43 -10.10 -2.35
CA SER A 130 19.51 -11.08 -2.37
C SER A 130 20.45 -10.84 -1.19
N ARG A 131 20.69 -11.86 -0.37
CA ARG A 131 21.60 -11.78 0.79
C ARG A 131 23.06 -11.65 0.34
N GLY A 132 23.47 -10.43 -0.01
CA GLY A 132 24.86 -10.01 -0.02
C GLY A 132 25.31 -9.72 1.41
N VAL A 133 25.76 -10.75 2.12
CA VAL A 133 26.59 -10.61 3.32
C VAL A 133 28.05 -10.57 2.85
N PRO A 134 28.91 -9.69 3.38
CA PRO A 134 30.35 -9.71 3.08
C PRO A 134 31.05 -10.96 3.63
#